data_AF-A0A9P7ZJH0-F1
#
_entry.id   AF-A0A9P7ZJH0-F1
#
_cell.length_a   1.000
_cell.length_b   1.000
_cell.length_c   1.000
_cell.angle_alpha   90.00
_cell.angle_beta   90.00
_cell.angle_gamma   90.00
#
_symmetry.space_group_name_H-M   'P 1'
#
loop_
_entity.id
_entity.type
_entity.pdbx_description
1 polymer ?
#
loop_
_entity_poly.entity_id
_entity_poly.type
_entity_poly.pdbx_seq_one_letter_code
_entity_poly.pdbx_strand_id
1 'polypeptide(L)'
;MPSMKNPNGPSKNRLAARAASKKKRSQQASHEGRTRITKNDAAHGAREGLRPNSGPGKKLSSKKQRKLEKKMGYAMKRKEEEEGIVEMKDAPEVKEAKEDAEGDVDIQ
;
A
#
# COMPACT_ATOMS: atom_id res chain seq x y z
N MET A 1 4.58 33.70 -35.59
CA MET A 1 4.68 34.79 -36.57
C MET A 1 5.33 36.00 -35.91
N PRO A 2 6.23 36.69 -36.61
CA PRO A 2 6.73 38.01 -36.23
C PRO A 2 5.58 38.98 -35.98
N SER A 3 5.76 39.98 -35.13
CA SER A 3 4.74 41.01 -34.97
C SER A 3 4.75 41.95 -36.18
N MET A 4 3.57 42.39 -36.64
CA MET A 4 3.45 43.34 -37.76
C MET A 4 4.15 44.69 -37.48
N LYS A 5 4.29 45.08 -36.21
CA LYS A 5 4.83 46.37 -35.78
C LYS A 5 6.32 46.33 -35.39
N ASN A 6 6.81 45.15 -35.02
CA ASN A 6 8.21 44.86 -34.73
C ASN A 6 8.53 43.46 -35.27
N PRO A 7 9.08 43.34 -36.49
CA PRO A 7 9.38 42.07 -37.12
C PRO A 7 10.50 41.31 -36.39
N ASN A 8 11.32 42.01 -35.60
CA ASN A 8 12.36 41.41 -34.76
C ASN A 8 11.79 40.83 -33.45
N GLY A 9 10.52 41.12 -33.14
CA GLY A 9 9.84 40.71 -31.91
C GLY A 9 8.73 39.67 -32.15
N PRO A 10 8.47 38.79 -31.17
CA PRO A 10 7.30 37.92 -31.21
C PRO A 10 6.00 38.75 -31.15
N SER A 11 4.96 38.30 -31.85
CA SER A 11 3.63 38.92 -31.76
C SER A 11 3.04 38.84 -30.35
N LYS A 12 2.12 39.76 -30.02
CA LYS A 12 1.40 39.77 -28.72
C LYS A 12 0.74 38.42 -28.43
N ASN A 13 0.15 37.78 -29.44
CA ASN A 13 -0.48 36.47 -29.31
C ASN A 13 0.55 35.38 -28.94
N ARG A 14 1.76 35.45 -29.51
CA ARG A 14 2.85 34.52 -29.17
C ARG A 14 3.34 34.76 -27.74
N LEU A 15 3.37 36.00 -27.26
CA LEU A 15 3.69 36.30 -25.86
C LEU A 15 2.62 35.75 -24.90
N ALA A 16 1.33 35.94 -25.21
CA ALA A 16 0.23 35.41 -24.41
C ALA A 16 0.26 33.87 -24.35
N ALA A 17 0.46 33.20 -25.48
CA ALA A 17 0.60 31.74 -25.52
C ALA A 17 1.80 31.24 -24.70
N ARG A 18 2.94 31.94 -24.77
CA ARG A 18 4.11 31.64 -23.92
C ARG A 18 3.79 31.79 -22.44
N ALA A 19 3.13 32.89 -22.03
CA ALA A 19 2.73 33.11 -20.65
C ALA A 19 1.77 32.00 -20.15
N ALA A 20 0.77 31.63 -20.95
CA ALA A 20 -0.14 30.54 -20.63
C ALA A 20 0.59 29.19 -20.48
N SER A 21 1.52 28.88 -21.38
CA SER A 21 2.33 27.66 -21.30
C SER A 21 3.21 27.62 -20.04
N LYS A 22 3.81 28.76 -19.66
CA LYS A 22 4.62 28.89 -18.44
C LYS A 22 3.75 28.71 -17.18
N LYS A 23 2.56 29.33 -17.15
CA LYS A 23 1.60 29.19 -16.05
C LYS A 23 1.18 27.73 -15.85
N LYS A 24 0.82 27.03 -16.94
CA LYS A 24 0.46 25.60 -16.89
C LYS A 24 1.60 24.74 -16.33
N ARG A 25 2.84 24.94 -16.80
CA ARG A 25 4.02 24.21 -16.30
C ARG A 25 4.28 24.51 -14.83
N SER A 26 4.20 25.77 -14.41
CA SER A 26 4.37 26.16 -13.01
C SER A 26 3.31 25.53 -12.10
N GLN A 27 2.04 25.49 -12.55
CA GLN A 27 0.98 24.81 -11.81
C GLN A 27 1.27 23.32 -11.68
N GLN A 28 1.63 22.64 -12.78
CA GLN A 28 2.01 21.21 -12.75
C GLN A 28 3.16 20.95 -11.78
N ALA A 29 4.25 21.72 -11.86
CA ALA A 29 5.40 21.58 -10.97
C ALA A 29 5.03 21.81 -9.49
N SER A 30 4.18 22.80 -9.20
CA SER A 30 3.72 23.09 -7.83
C SER A 30 2.88 21.95 -7.24
N HIS A 31 2.13 21.22 -8.07
CA HIS A 31 1.33 20.08 -7.64
C HIS A 31 2.16 18.80 -7.49
N GLU A 32 3.17 18.59 -8.33
CA GLU A 32 3.99 17.36 -8.36
C GLU A 32 4.84 17.15 -7.09
N GLY A 33 5.16 18.21 -6.35
CA GLY A 33 5.94 18.12 -5.10
C GLY A 33 5.13 18.28 -3.80
N ARG A 34 3.83 18.60 -3.90
CA ARG A 34 3.03 18.95 -2.72
C ARG A 34 2.51 17.72 -1.96
N THR A 35 2.29 16.62 -2.67
CA THR A 35 1.72 15.39 -2.09
C THR A 35 2.52 14.19 -2.55
N ARG A 36 2.70 13.19 -1.68
CA ARG A 36 3.34 11.90 -2.02
C ARG A 36 2.45 10.97 -2.87
N ILE A 37 1.44 11.53 -3.54
CA ILE A 37 0.40 10.78 -4.24
C ILE A 37 0.76 10.75 -5.72
N THR A 38 0.75 9.56 -6.32
CA THR A 38 1.01 9.42 -7.75
C THR A 38 -0.14 10.03 -8.56
N LYS A 39 0.13 10.48 -9.80
CA LYS A 39 -0.93 11.00 -10.69
C LYS A 39 -2.03 9.96 -10.94
N ASN A 40 -1.65 8.68 -11.01
CA ASN A 40 -2.60 7.59 -11.21
C ASN A 40 -3.52 7.41 -9.99
N ASP A 41 -2.94 7.41 -8.78
CA ASP A 41 -3.73 7.33 -7.54
C ASP A 41 -4.65 8.54 -7.37
N ALA A 42 -4.18 9.74 -7.73
CA ALA A 42 -5.01 10.94 -7.73
C ALA A 42 -6.20 10.82 -8.70
N ALA A 43 -6.00 10.23 -9.89
CA ALA A 43 -7.08 9.94 -10.84
C ALA A 43 -8.11 8.93 -10.27
N HIS A 44 -7.65 8.00 -9.43
CA HIS A 44 -8.50 7.07 -8.67
C HIS A 44 -9.08 7.67 -7.37
N GLY A 45 -8.90 8.98 -7.15
CA GLY A 45 -9.51 9.71 -6.04
C GLY A 45 -8.68 9.73 -4.74
N ALA A 46 -7.41 9.35 -4.77
CA ALA A 46 -6.53 9.48 -3.61
C ALA A 46 -6.29 10.95 -3.26
N ARG A 47 -6.24 11.24 -1.95
CA ARG A 47 -5.94 12.57 -1.39
C ARG A 47 -5.02 12.39 -0.19
N GLU A 48 -4.46 13.47 0.33
CA GLU A 48 -3.62 13.37 1.53
C GLU A 48 -4.42 12.74 2.68
N GLY A 49 -3.88 11.68 3.29
CA GLY A 49 -4.57 10.87 4.30
C GLY A 49 -5.66 9.91 3.79
N LEU A 50 -6.04 9.98 2.51
CA LEU A 50 -7.07 9.13 1.91
C LEU A 50 -6.50 8.24 0.80
N ARG A 51 -6.67 6.93 0.96
CA ARG A 51 -6.30 5.95 -0.07
C ARG A 51 -7.20 6.06 -1.30
N PRO A 52 -6.76 5.56 -2.48
CA PRO A 52 -7.58 5.48 -3.68
C PRO A 52 -8.92 4.78 -3.45
N ASN A 53 -9.95 5.18 -4.21
CA ASN A 53 -11.29 4.59 -4.14
C ASN A 53 -11.44 3.33 -5.00
N SER A 54 -10.57 3.16 -6.00
CA SER A 54 -10.55 2.05 -6.95
C SER A 54 -9.12 1.60 -7.25
N GLY A 55 -9.00 0.46 -7.94
CA GLY A 55 -7.69 -0.09 -8.33
C GLY A 55 -6.94 -0.81 -7.20
N PRO A 56 -5.67 -1.18 -7.46
CA PRO A 56 -4.86 -2.00 -6.55
C PRO A 56 -4.49 -1.26 -5.25
N GLY A 57 -4.42 0.07 -5.28
CA GLY A 57 -4.12 0.90 -4.12
C GLY A 57 -5.29 1.07 -3.14
N LYS A 58 -6.49 0.57 -3.47
CA LYS A 58 -7.70 0.73 -2.67
C LYS A 58 -7.61 -0.01 -1.33
N LYS A 59 -8.12 0.61 -0.26
CA LYS A 59 -8.29 -0.06 1.03
C LYS A 59 -9.33 -1.18 0.91
N LEU A 60 -8.94 -2.40 1.25
CA LEU A 60 -9.87 -3.52 1.39
C LEU A 60 -10.71 -3.34 2.67
N SER A 61 -11.97 -3.78 2.61
CA SER A 61 -12.81 -3.88 3.82
C SER A 61 -12.17 -4.85 4.80
N SER A 62 -12.29 -4.57 6.10
CA SER A 62 -11.76 -5.41 7.18
C SER A 62 -12.19 -6.88 7.06
N LYS A 63 -13.45 -7.14 6.67
CA LYS A 63 -13.96 -8.50 6.46
C LYS A 63 -13.26 -9.21 5.30
N LYS A 64 -12.92 -8.48 4.22
CA LYS A 64 -12.20 -9.05 3.07
C LYS A 64 -10.74 -9.32 3.42
N GLN A 65 -10.09 -8.43 4.18
CA GLN A 65 -8.72 -8.62 4.67
C GLN A 65 -8.61 -9.88 5.52
N ARG A 66 -9.46 -10.01 6.55
CA ARG A 66 -9.51 -11.22 7.41
C ARG A 66 -9.74 -12.51 6.62
N LYS A 67 -10.60 -12.47 5.60
CA LYS A 67 -10.84 -13.66 4.74
C LYS A 67 -9.61 -14.01 3.89
N LEU A 68 -8.90 -13.01 3.40
CA LEU A 68 -7.70 -13.19 2.60
C LEU A 68 -6.56 -13.77 3.45
N GLU A 69 -6.36 -13.21 4.65
CA GLU A 69 -5.40 -13.72 5.65
C GLU A 69 -5.65 -15.19 6.00
N LYS A 70 -6.90 -15.57 6.29
CA LYS A 70 -7.27 -16.97 6.55
C LYS A 70 -6.94 -17.88 5.37
N LYS A 71 -7.28 -17.46 4.15
CA LYS A 71 -7.00 -18.23 2.93
C LYS A 71 -5.49 -18.38 2.69
N MET A 72 -4.71 -17.33 2.92
CA MET A 72 -3.25 -17.39 2.83
C MET A 72 -2.70 -18.36 3.88
N GLY A 73 -3.19 -18.31 5.12
CA GLY A 73 -2.78 -19.27 6.16
C GLY A 73 -3.02 -20.73 5.76
N TYR A 74 -4.19 -21.06 5.22
CA TYR A 74 -4.46 -22.42 4.72
C TYR A 74 -3.65 -22.80 3.48
N ALA A 75 -3.28 -21.83 2.64
CA ALA A 75 -2.44 -22.09 1.48
C ALA A 75 -0.98 -22.36 1.92
N MET A 76 -0.48 -21.63 2.91
CA MET A 76 0.86 -21.86 3.47
C MET A 76 0.93 -23.23 4.15
N LYS A 77 -0.06 -23.62 4.95
CA LYS A 77 -0.12 -24.96 5.55
C LYS A 77 -0.10 -26.09 4.52
N ARG A 78 -0.91 -25.96 3.46
CA ARG A 78 -0.89 -26.95 2.36
C ARG A 78 0.46 -26.99 1.66
N LYS A 79 1.09 -25.83 1.45
CA LYS A 79 2.43 -25.75 0.88
C LYS A 79 3.48 -26.40 1.80
N GLU A 80 3.40 -26.20 3.11
CA GLU A 80 4.28 -26.85 4.10
C GLU A 80 4.09 -28.37 4.15
N GLU A 81 2.84 -28.84 4.03
CA GLU A 81 2.51 -30.27 3.93
C GLU A 81 3.00 -30.87 2.59
N GLU A 82 2.89 -30.15 1.48
CA GLU A 82 3.40 -30.53 0.15
C GLU A 82 4.94 -30.50 0.08
N GLU A 83 5.58 -29.55 0.74
CA GLU A 83 7.05 -29.45 0.88
C GLU A 83 7.62 -30.43 1.92
N GLY A 84 6.76 -31.13 2.66
CA GLY A 84 7.13 -32.32 3.42
C GLY A 84 7.88 -32.07 4.74
N ILE A 85 7.74 -30.91 5.38
CA ILE A 85 8.18 -30.73 6.77
C ILE A 85 7.12 -31.32 7.70
N VAL A 86 6.96 -32.63 7.63
CA VAL A 86 6.18 -33.38 8.62
C VAL A 86 7.11 -33.61 9.81
N GLU A 87 7.03 -32.75 10.83
CA GLU A 87 7.46 -33.16 12.18
C GLU A 87 6.68 -34.42 12.52
N MET A 88 7.33 -35.59 12.41
CA MET A 88 6.74 -36.88 12.78
C MET A 88 6.44 -36.87 14.28
N LYS A 89 5.20 -36.52 14.65
CA LYS A 89 4.66 -36.76 15.98
C LYS A 89 4.07 -38.17 16.03
N ASP A 90 4.95 -39.17 16.08
CA ASP A 90 4.62 -40.51 16.56
C ASP A 90 5.83 -41.08 17.29
N ALA A 91 6.05 -40.59 18.51
CA ALA A 91 6.71 -41.36 19.54
C ALA A 91 5.68 -41.56 20.66
N PRO A 92 5.30 -42.79 21.02
CA PRO A 92 4.39 -43.00 22.14
C PRO A 92 5.06 -42.51 23.43
N GLU A 93 4.47 -41.50 24.07
CA GLU A 93 4.83 -41.10 25.44
C GLU A 93 4.58 -42.30 26.35
N VAL A 94 5.68 -42.89 26.83
CA VAL A 94 5.66 -43.92 27.87
C VAL A 94 5.01 -43.29 29.10
N LYS A 95 3.88 -43.87 29.51
CA LYS A 95 3.19 -43.57 30.75
C LYS A 95 4.13 -43.88 31.92
N GLU A 96 4.66 -42.84 32.57
CA GLU A 96 5.10 -42.94 33.97
C GLU A 96 3.99 -42.32 34.83
N ALA A 97 3.38 -43.16 35.65
CA ALA A 97 2.27 -42.84 36.50
C ALA A 97 2.74 -42.58 37.93
N LYS A 98 2.33 -41.41 38.48
CA LYS A 98 2.23 -41.03 39.91
C LYS A 98 3.58 -40.89 40.65
N GLU A 99 3.80 -40.02 41.65
CA GLU A 99 3.01 -39.64 42.82
C GLU A 99 3.44 -38.25 43.34
N ASP A 100 2.44 -37.45 43.76
CA ASP A 100 2.36 -36.64 45.00
C ASP A 100 3.46 -35.62 45.38
N ALA A 101 3.06 -34.34 45.40
CA ALA A 101 3.28 -33.43 46.54
C ALA A 101 2.40 -32.18 46.41
N GLU A 102 1.24 -32.18 47.09
CA GLU A 102 0.61 -30.96 47.57
C GLU A 102 1.58 -30.19 48.47
N GLY A 103 1.56 -28.86 48.37
CA GLY A 103 2.34 -27.99 49.23
C GLY A 103 2.05 -26.53 48.91
N ASP A 104 0.98 -26.01 49.51
CA ASP A 104 0.73 -24.59 49.72
C ASP A 104 2.02 -23.83 50.02
N VAL A 105 2.25 -22.70 49.34
CA VAL A 105 3.20 -21.70 49.79
C VAL A 105 2.49 -20.35 49.82
N ASP A 106 1.92 -20.07 50.99
CA ASP A 106 1.52 -18.74 51.42
C ASP A 106 2.70 -17.76 51.29
N ILE A 107 2.49 -16.66 50.57
CA ILE A 107 3.41 -15.53 50.52
C ILE A 107 2.98 -14.55 51.62
N GLN A 108 3.81 -14.44 52.67
CA GLN A 108 3.75 -13.38 53.69
C GLN A 108 4.33 -12.07 53.16
#